data_AF-A0A383CNT1-F1
#
_entry.id   AF-A0A383CNT1-F1
#
_cell.length_a   1.000
_cell.length_b   1.000
_cell.length_c   1.000
_cell.angle_alpha   90.00
_cell.angle_beta   90.00
_cell.angle_gamma   90.00
#
_symmetry.space_group_name_H-M   'P 1'
#
loop_
_entity.id
_entity.type
_entity.pdbx_description
1 polymer ?
#
loop_
_entity_poly.entity_id
_entity_poly.type
_entity_poly.pdbx_seq_one_letter_code
_entity_poly.pdbx_strand_id
1 'polypeptide(L)'
;MMSAKPLTDEQVLQFLVDGYLILETDLDEGVHSAIDHRLREVTEQEFWHGNNVAARVPQLHEIVRCPTVHGALTSLLGEGYLYHPHRAVH
;
A
#
# COMPACT_ATOMS: atom_id res chain seq x y z
N MET A 1 7.00 18.19 -2.55
CA MET A 1 6.98 16.72 -2.55
C MET A 1 6.99 16.27 -1.10
N MET A 2 6.15 15.33 -0.70
CA MET A 2 6.28 14.76 0.65
C MET A 2 7.56 13.93 0.70
N SER A 3 8.39 14.16 1.71
CA SER A 3 9.67 13.46 1.88
C SER A 3 9.41 12.02 2.32
N ALA A 4 10.10 11.04 1.71
CA ALA A 4 10.06 9.65 2.17
C ALA A 4 10.51 9.55 3.64
N LYS A 5 9.98 8.55 4.37
CA LYS A 5 10.38 8.20 5.73
C LYS A 5 11.04 6.80 5.71
N PRO A 6 12.37 6.72 5.55
CA PRO A 6 13.09 5.44 5.50
C PRO A 6 12.95 4.63 6.79
N LEU A 7 13.13 3.31 6.70
CA LEU A 7 13.24 2.45 7.87
C LEU A 7 14.52 2.76 8.66
N THR A 8 14.46 2.59 9.98
CA THR A 8 15.67 2.50 10.80
C THR A 8 16.35 1.14 10.64
N ASP A 9 17.61 1.05 11.06
CA ASP A 9 18.37 -0.21 11.04
C ASP A 9 17.67 -1.31 11.87
N GLU A 10 17.05 -0.94 13.00
CA GLU A 10 16.28 -1.88 13.83
C GLU A 10 15.05 -2.41 13.09
N GLN A 11 14.34 -1.56 12.34
CA GLN A 11 13.19 -1.99 11.55
C GLN A 11 13.62 -2.88 10.38
N VAL A 12 14.75 -2.57 9.73
CA VAL A 12 15.32 -3.45 8.69
C VAL A 12 15.70 -4.81 9.29
N LEU A 13 16.36 -4.82 10.45
CA LEU A 13 16.70 -6.06 11.16
C LEU A 13 15.44 -6.87 11.52
N GLN A 14 14.41 -6.22 12.04
CA GLN A 14 13.13 -6.85 12.38
C GLN A 14 12.49 -7.50 11.14
N PHE A 15 12.47 -6.80 10.00
CA PHE A 15 11.98 -7.37 8.75
C PHE A 15 12.77 -8.61 8.32
N LEU A 16 14.10 -8.57 8.43
CA LEU A 16 14.96 -9.71 8.06
C LEU A 16 14.77 -10.92 8.97
N VAL A 17 14.50 -10.71 10.26
CA VAL A 17 14.33 -11.78 11.25
C VAL A 17 12.91 -12.37 11.19
N ASP A 18 11.89 -11.52 11.15
CA ASP A 18 10.49 -11.96 11.25
C ASP A 18 9.82 -12.17 9.89
N GLY A 19 10.37 -11.60 8.82
CA GLY A 19 9.79 -11.61 7.49
C GLY A 19 8.65 -10.63 7.25
N TYR A 20 8.31 -9.77 8.24
CA TYR A 20 7.28 -8.74 8.10
C TYR A 20 7.55 -7.51 8.98
N LEU A 21 6.85 -6.42 8.67
CA LEU A 21 6.79 -5.21 9.49
C LEU A 21 5.35 -4.70 9.56
N ILE A 22 4.99 -4.14 10.71
CA ILE A 22 3.76 -3.37 10.89
C ILE A 22 4.18 -1.89 10.97
N LEU A 23 3.62 -1.07 10.08
CA LEU A 23 3.94 0.35 9.98
C LEU A 23 2.68 1.16 10.24
N GLU A 24 2.78 2.14 11.12
CA GLU A 24 1.72 3.10 11.35
C GLU A 24 1.87 4.28 10.38
N THR A 25 0.81 4.62 9.68
CA THR A 25 0.80 5.71 8.70
C THR A 25 -0.02 6.88 9.21
N ASP A 26 0.43 8.08 8.89
CA ASP A 26 -0.23 9.36 9.13
C ASP A 26 -1.22 9.74 8.02
N LEU A 27 -1.85 8.73 7.39
CA LEU A 27 -2.92 8.93 6.42
C LEU A 27 -4.21 9.33 7.13
N ASP A 28 -5.00 10.17 6.46
CA ASP A 28 -6.30 10.60 6.97
C ASP A 28 -7.30 9.43 7.01
N GLU A 29 -8.17 9.42 8.02
CA GLU A 29 -9.21 8.38 8.18
C GLU A 29 -10.16 8.32 6.98
N GLY A 30 -10.34 9.44 6.27
CA GLY A 30 -11.09 9.52 5.03
C GLY A 30 -10.52 8.65 3.91
N VAL A 31 -9.21 8.38 3.89
CA VAL A 31 -8.58 7.47 2.91
C VAL A 31 -9.10 6.04 3.12
N HIS A 32 -9.15 5.59 4.37
CA HIS A 32 -9.68 4.27 4.71
C HIS A 32 -11.16 4.14 4.35
N SER A 33 -11.96 5.16 4.70
CA SER A 33 -13.38 5.20 4.38
C SER A 33 -13.64 5.20 2.87
N ALA A 34 -12.85 5.94 2.09
CA ALA A 34 -12.98 6.00 0.63
C ALA A 34 -12.63 4.66 -0.03
N ILE A 35 -11.60 3.96 0.47
CA ILE A 35 -11.21 2.64 -0.02
C ILE A 35 -12.30 1.61 0.27
N ASP A 36 -12.82 1.55 1.51
CA ASP A 36 -13.91 0.63 1.88
C ASP A 36 -15.16 0.87 1.02
N HIS A 37 -15.58 2.14 0.89
CA HIS A 37 -16.73 2.49 0.08
C HIS A 37 -16.56 2.04 -1.38
N ARG A 38 -15.40 2.33 -1.98
CA ARG A 38 -15.13 1.96 -3.37
C ARG A 38 -15.06 0.44 -3.56
N LEU A 39 -14.47 -0.29 -2.60
CA LEU A 39 -14.44 -1.76 -2.63
C LEU A 39 -15.86 -2.35 -2.60
N ARG A 40 -16.74 -1.80 -1.77
CA ARG A 40 -18.16 -2.22 -1.71
C ARG A 40 -18.87 -1.95 -3.03
N GLU A 41 -18.77 -0.74 -3.56
CA GLU A 41 -19.35 -0.39 -4.87
C GLU A 41 -18.88 -1.34 -5.98
N VAL A 42 -17.57 -1.58 -6.07
CA VAL A 42 -16.98 -2.47 -7.07
C VAL A 42 -17.49 -3.91 -6.92
N THR A 43 -17.63 -4.38 -5.68
CA THR A 43 -18.10 -5.74 -5.40
C THR A 43 -19.59 -5.91 -5.70
N GLU A 44 -20.41 -4.91 -5.37
CA GLU A 44 -21.87 -4.98 -5.47
C GLU A 44 -22.41 -4.63 -6.86
N GLN A 45 -21.75 -3.71 -7.58
CA GLN A 45 -22.31 -3.08 -8.77
C GLN A 45 -21.57 -3.45 -10.06
N GLU A 46 -20.40 -4.07 -9.98
CA GLU A 46 -19.58 -4.40 -11.15
C GLU A 46 -19.46 -5.91 -11.37
N PHE A 47 -19.02 -6.30 -12.57
CA PHE A 47 -18.69 -7.70 -12.85
C PHE A 47 -17.35 -8.07 -12.18
N TRP A 48 -17.09 -9.38 -12.05
CA TRP A 48 -15.84 -9.90 -11.48
C TRP A 48 -14.60 -9.22 -12.08
N HIS A 49 -13.90 -8.42 -11.27
CA HIS A 49 -12.74 -7.65 -11.69
C HIS A 49 -11.45 -8.47 -11.77
N GLY A 50 -11.48 -9.75 -11.37
CA GLY A 50 -10.30 -10.60 -11.31
C GLY A 50 -9.19 -9.94 -10.51
N ASN A 51 -7.99 -9.91 -11.09
CA ASN A 51 -6.77 -9.45 -10.43
C ASN A 51 -6.49 -7.96 -10.66
N ASN A 52 -7.53 -7.14 -10.81
CA ASN A 52 -7.38 -5.71 -11.16
C ASN A 52 -7.82 -4.77 -10.03
N VAL A 53 -7.74 -5.17 -8.75
CA VAL A 53 -8.24 -4.34 -7.64
C VAL A 53 -7.61 -2.94 -7.61
N ALA A 54 -6.30 -2.84 -7.85
CA ALA A 54 -5.60 -1.55 -7.85
C ALA A 54 -6.12 -0.59 -8.92
N ALA A 55 -6.58 -1.11 -10.06
CA ALA A 55 -7.19 -0.31 -11.12
C ALA A 55 -8.64 0.09 -10.79
N ARG A 56 -9.37 -0.73 -10.03
CA ARG A 56 -10.77 -0.44 -9.64
C ARG A 56 -10.86 0.45 -8.39
N VAL A 57 -9.84 0.39 -7.54
CA VAL A 57 -9.72 1.14 -6.28
C VAL A 57 -8.40 1.93 -6.31
N PRO A 58 -8.32 3.00 -7.12
CA PRO A 58 -7.09 3.76 -7.31
C PRO A 58 -6.55 4.41 -6.02
N GLN A 59 -7.41 4.63 -5.03
CA GLN A 59 -7.04 5.14 -3.70
C GLN A 59 -6.05 4.21 -2.97
N LEU A 60 -5.97 2.92 -3.32
CA LEU A 60 -4.93 2.03 -2.80
C LEU A 60 -3.51 2.55 -3.10
N HIS A 61 -3.33 3.33 -4.17
CA HIS A 61 -2.05 3.97 -4.46
C HIS A 61 -1.67 5.05 -3.45
N GLU A 62 -2.62 5.64 -2.73
CA GLU A 62 -2.33 6.62 -1.67
C GLU A 62 -1.61 5.95 -0.50
N ILE A 63 -1.99 4.71 -0.17
CA ILE A 63 -1.28 3.89 0.84
C ILE A 63 0.15 3.62 0.39
N VAL A 64 0.33 3.10 -0.83
CA VAL A 64 1.66 2.69 -1.34
C VAL A 64 2.61 3.89 -1.51
N ARG A 65 2.06 5.07 -1.81
CA ARG A 65 2.82 6.30 -2.04
C ARG A 65 2.98 7.16 -0.79
N CYS A 66 2.34 6.80 0.34
CA CYS A 66 2.50 7.58 1.55
C CYS A 66 3.97 7.54 2.02
N PRO A 67 4.48 8.60 2.66
CA PRO A 67 5.88 8.69 3.07
C PRO A 67 6.43 7.48 3.80
N THR A 68 5.63 6.90 4.70
CA THR A 68 6.00 5.75 5.52
C THR A 68 6.15 4.48 4.68
N VAL A 69 5.17 4.15 3.84
CA VAL A 69 5.22 2.93 3.02
C VAL A 69 6.22 3.07 1.88
N HIS A 70 6.27 4.23 1.22
CA HIS A 70 7.25 4.49 0.15
C HIS A 70 8.68 4.45 0.68
N GLY A 71 8.93 5.04 1.86
CA GLY A 71 10.23 4.98 2.52
C GLY A 71 10.60 3.55 2.90
N ALA A 72 9.66 2.76 3.42
CA ALA A 72 9.89 1.36 3.73
C ALA A 72 10.23 0.49 2.51
N LEU A 73 9.45 0.63 1.43
CA LEU A 73 9.72 -0.07 0.18
C LEU A 73 11.08 0.32 -0.40
N THR A 74 11.43 1.60 -0.35
CA THR A 74 12.72 2.10 -0.85
C THR A 74 13.89 1.60 0.00
N SER A 75 13.75 1.54 1.33
CA SER A 75 14.77 0.97 2.22
C SER A 75 15.04 -0.51 1.94
N LEU A 76 14.01 -1.29 1.62
CA LEU A 76 14.14 -2.74 1.41
C LEU A 76 14.46 -3.14 -0.03
N LEU A 77 13.93 -2.40 -1.03
CA LEU A 77 13.96 -2.78 -2.44
C LEU A 77 14.78 -1.82 -3.31
N GLY A 78 15.16 -0.66 -2.79
CA GLY A 78 15.75 0.44 -3.55
C GLY A 78 14.72 1.30 -4.30
N GLU A 79 15.18 2.41 -4.88
CA GLU A 79 14.31 3.40 -5.55
C GLU A 79 13.60 2.86 -6.81
N GLY A 80 14.12 1.80 -7.41
CA GLY A 80 13.60 1.21 -8.66
C GLY A 80 12.45 0.21 -8.49
N TYR A 81 11.78 0.19 -7.34
CA TYR A 81 10.72 -0.79 -7.10
C TYR A 81 9.49 -0.54 -7.99
N LEU A 82 8.83 -1.62 -8.39
CA LEU A 82 7.60 -1.59 -9.18
C LEU A 82 6.42 -2.08 -8.34
N TYR A 83 5.33 -1.30 -8.31
CA TYR A 83 4.05 -1.80 -7.82
C TYR A 83 3.38 -2.65 -8.90
N HIS A 84 3.41 -3.97 -8.73
CA HIS A 84 2.84 -4.90 -9.71
C HIS A 84 1.31 -4.71 -9.80
N PRO A 85 0.76 -4.46 -11.01
CA PRO A 85 -0.65 -4.06 -11.17
C PRO A 85 -1.63 -5.21 -10.91
N HIS A 86 -1.17 -6.45 -11.06
CA HIS A 86 -1.99 -7.66 -10.95
C HIS A 86 -2.12 -8.09 -9.47
N ARG A 87 -3.28 -7.82 -8.88
CA ARG A 87 -3.62 -8.16 -7.48
C ARG A 87 -5.08 -8.59 -7.35
N ALA A 88 -5.30 -9.77 -6.79
CA ALA A 88 -6.61 -10.25 -6.37
C ALA A 88 -7.00 -9.61 -5.04
N VAL A 89 -8.31 -9.50 -4.79
CA VAL A 89 -8.85 -9.33 -3.44
C VAL A 89 -8.89 -10.73 -2.82
N HIS A 90 -8.10 -10.96 -1.76
CA HIS A 90 -8.01 -12.24 -1.03
C HIS A 90 -8.82 -12.19 0.26
#